data_AF-A0A2V5V514-F1
#
_entry.id   AF-A0A2V5V514-F1
#
_cell.length_a   1.000
_cell.length_b   1.000
_cell.length_c   1.000
_cell.angle_alpha   90.00
_cell.angle_beta   90.00
_cell.angle_gamma   90.00
#
_symmetry.space_group_name_H-M   'P 1'
#
loop_
_entity.id
_entity.type
_entity.pdbx_description
1 polymer ?
#
loop_
_entity_poly.entity_id
_entity_poly.type
_entity_poly.pdbx_seq_one_letter_code
_entity_poly.pdbx_strand_id
1 'polypeptide(L)'
;MHLDSPGQTDAKTWARTGQLKPKMDSDTACLQCHKDMSARLVAHTHHAADSSGSRCYNCHMPRTTFGLLHAMRSHQVSSPTVQESIAYGRPNACNLCHLNETLAWTAQNLHAWYNQPVPELSQDDRTIAAAVQMILKGDAGQRALIAWGMGWESAQKIAGRDWLYPYLIYGLTDSYAAVRFDAWKSLQTLPGFSDFPFTFTAADDSLREAATRAYEKWLRQVRDVNAVYRPETAIDSDGRFQQDVFRRLRSARDEKPIFLAE
;
A
#
# COMPACT_ATOMS: atom_id res chain seq x y z
N MET A 1 -8.68 9.27 3.23
CA MET A 1 -9.23 7.96 3.65
C MET A 1 -8.29 7.23 4.60
N HIS A 2 -7.18 7.84 4.98
CA HIS A 2 -6.07 7.20 5.64
C HIS A 2 -5.82 7.99 6.93
N LEU A 3 -6.36 7.52 8.06
CA LEU A 3 -6.15 8.18 9.35
C LEU A 3 -5.12 7.40 10.18
N ASP A 4 -4.16 8.15 10.74
CA ASP A 4 -3.09 7.67 11.61
C ASP A 4 -3.31 7.99 13.10
N SER A 5 -4.33 8.78 13.48
CA SER A 5 -4.55 9.20 14.87
C SER A 5 -5.98 8.97 15.39
N PRO A 6 -6.16 8.50 16.65
CA PRO A 6 -7.48 8.33 17.29
C PRO A 6 -8.09 9.66 17.77
N GLY A 7 -9.43 9.73 17.85
CA GLY A 7 -10.13 10.80 18.61
C GLY A 7 -10.96 11.86 17.87
N GLN A 8 -11.43 11.64 16.63
CA GLN A 8 -12.40 12.55 15.99
C GLN A 8 -13.82 11.95 16.03
N THR A 9 -14.81 12.66 16.56
CA THR A 9 -16.18 12.16 16.79
C THR A 9 -17.20 12.89 15.90
N ASP A 10 -17.48 12.35 14.72
CA ASP A 10 -18.70 12.61 13.90
C ASP A 10 -18.99 11.38 12.99
N ALA A 11 -20.16 11.24 12.38
CA ALA A 11 -20.53 10.12 11.49
C ALA A 11 -19.56 9.89 10.30
N LYS A 12 -18.92 10.95 9.80
CA LYS A 12 -17.78 10.92 8.87
C LYS A 12 -16.54 10.25 9.46
N THR A 13 -16.42 10.21 10.79
CA THR A 13 -15.37 9.48 11.49
C THR A 13 -15.78 8.07 11.90
N TRP A 14 -17.07 7.78 12.10
CA TRP A 14 -17.59 6.40 12.23
C TRP A 14 -17.31 5.54 10.98
N ALA A 15 -17.46 6.12 9.78
CA ALA A 15 -17.01 5.49 8.53
C ALA A 15 -15.48 5.30 8.46
N ARG A 16 -14.70 5.94 9.35
CA ARG A 16 -13.23 5.92 9.40
C ARG A 16 -12.65 5.07 10.54
N THR A 17 -13.41 4.71 11.57
CA THR A 17 -12.98 3.83 12.69
C THR A 17 -13.06 2.33 12.37
N GLY A 18 -13.26 1.96 11.10
CA GLY A 18 -12.67 0.76 10.50
C GLY A 18 -13.02 -0.57 11.17
N GLN A 19 -14.27 -0.72 11.63
CA GLN A 19 -14.81 -1.96 12.23
C GLN A 19 -14.24 -2.33 13.61
N LEU A 20 -13.75 -1.36 14.38
CA LEU A 20 -13.38 -1.59 15.78
C LEU A 20 -14.52 -1.23 16.74
N LYS A 21 -14.57 -1.91 17.89
CA LYS A 21 -15.52 -1.59 18.95
C LYS A 21 -15.35 -0.11 19.37
N PRO A 22 -16.44 0.63 19.65
CA PRO A 22 -16.33 2.00 20.15
C PRO A 22 -15.37 2.08 21.35
N LYS A 23 -14.49 3.11 21.34
CA LYS A 23 -13.43 3.33 22.34
C LYS A 23 -12.27 2.32 22.32
N MET A 24 -12.21 1.43 21.32
CA MET A 24 -11.13 0.47 21.10
C MET A 24 -10.34 0.80 19.82
N ASP A 25 -10.11 2.09 19.57
CA ASP A 25 -9.32 2.66 18.48
C ASP A 25 -7.89 3.08 18.92
N SER A 26 -7.55 2.80 20.18
CA SER A 26 -6.21 3.00 20.76
C SER A 26 -5.56 1.67 21.14
N ASP A 27 -4.23 1.64 21.26
CA ASP A 27 -3.48 0.43 21.63
C ASP A 27 -3.79 -0.05 23.06
N THR A 28 -4.52 0.74 23.86
CA THR A 28 -5.14 0.33 25.14
C THR A 28 -5.92 -0.98 24.99
N ALA A 29 -6.58 -1.20 23.85
CA ALA A 29 -7.33 -2.44 23.61
C ALA A 29 -6.43 -3.69 23.63
N CYS A 30 -5.16 -3.55 23.24
CA CYS A 30 -4.15 -4.61 23.28
C CYS A 30 -3.45 -4.61 24.66
N LEU A 31 -3.04 -3.44 25.13
CA LEU A 31 -2.21 -3.29 26.34
C LEU A 31 -2.94 -3.62 27.65
N GLN A 32 -4.29 -3.65 27.66
CA GLN A 32 -5.04 -4.11 28.84
C GLN A 32 -4.68 -5.55 29.24
N CYS A 33 -4.32 -6.39 28.26
CA CYS A 33 -3.86 -7.76 28.47
C CYS A 33 -2.34 -7.89 28.28
N HIS A 34 -1.74 -7.16 27.32
CA HIS A 34 -0.31 -7.24 26.99
C HIS A 34 0.52 -6.15 27.68
N LYS A 35 0.40 -6.04 29.00
CA LYS A 35 0.96 -4.91 29.79
C LYS A 35 2.48 -4.76 29.62
N ASP A 36 3.22 -5.86 29.58
CA ASP A 36 4.68 -5.87 29.46
C ASP A 36 5.19 -5.29 28.13
N MET A 37 4.31 -5.15 27.12
CA MET A 37 4.67 -4.54 25.84
C MET A 37 4.76 -3.02 25.92
N SER A 38 4.05 -2.38 26.87
CA SER A 38 4.11 -0.92 27.04
C SER A 38 5.55 -0.44 27.32
N ALA A 39 6.27 -1.14 28.20
CA ALA A 39 7.65 -0.82 28.55
C ALA A 39 8.66 -1.19 27.45
N ARG A 40 8.28 -2.06 26.52
CA ARG A 40 9.16 -2.58 25.46
C ARG A 40 8.70 -2.17 24.06
N LEU A 41 7.87 -1.15 23.94
CA LEU A 41 7.20 -0.80 22.69
C LEU A 41 8.19 -0.61 21.51
N VAL A 42 9.22 0.21 21.70
CA VAL A 42 10.24 0.47 20.67
C VAL A 42 11.06 -0.79 20.37
N ALA A 43 11.46 -1.53 21.40
CA ALA A 43 12.22 -2.78 21.24
C ALA A 43 11.39 -3.90 20.59
N HIS A 44 10.07 -3.89 20.77
CA HIS A 44 9.17 -4.86 20.18
C HIS A 44 8.80 -4.48 18.75
N THR A 45 8.50 -3.21 18.48
CA THR A 45 8.01 -2.75 17.17
C THR A 45 9.13 -2.37 16.22
N HIS A 46 10.34 -2.07 16.74
CA HIS A 46 11.45 -1.51 15.99
C HIS A 46 11.14 -0.17 15.31
N HIS A 47 10.15 0.56 15.83
CA HIS A 47 9.73 1.87 15.39
C HIS A 47 9.82 2.89 16.53
N ALA A 48 9.93 4.18 16.19
CA ALA A 48 9.84 5.26 17.17
C ALA A 48 8.47 5.25 17.85
N ALA A 49 8.44 5.46 19.17
CA ALA A 49 7.26 5.25 20.01
C ALA A 49 6.02 6.05 19.58
N ASP A 50 6.22 7.23 19.01
CA ASP A 50 5.18 8.14 18.54
C ASP A 50 4.82 7.96 17.05
N SER A 51 5.46 7.03 16.36
CA SER A 51 5.21 6.75 14.94
C SER A 51 4.02 5.82 14.72
N SER A 52 3.44 5.89 13.51
CA SER A 52 2.38 4.95 13.09
C SER A 52 2.84 3.48 13.14
N GLY A 53 4.15 3.22 12.97
CA GLY A 53 4.72 1.87 13.07
C GLY A 53 4.71 1.25 14.47
N SER A 54 4.56 2.06 15.52
CA SER A 54 4.42 1.54 16.90
C SER A 54 2.97 1.21 17.29
N ARG A 55 2.00 1.40 16.39
CA ARG A 55 0.59 1.03 16.65
C ARG A 55 0.39 -0.47 16.51
N CYS A 56 -0.07 -1.14 17.57
CA CYS A 56 -0.29 -2.59 17.59
C CYS A 56 -1.12 -3.07 16.38
N TYR A 57 -2.17 -2.33 16.05
CA TYR A 57 -3.06 -2.64 14.94
C TYR A 57 -2.37 -2.62 13.58
N ASN A 58 -1.38 -1.77 13.35
CA ASN A 58 -0.77 -1.63 12.02
C ASN A 58 0.04 -2.87 11.63
N CYS A 59 0.59 -3.59 12.61
CA CYS A 59 1.30 -4.84 12.39
C CYS A 59 0.39 -6.07 12.55
N HIS A 60 -0.42 -6.09 13.63
CA HIS A 60 -1.17 -7.29 14.01
C HIS A 60 -2.59 -7.36 13.45
N MET A 61 -3.11 -6.24 12.95
CA MET A 61 -4.41 -6.13 12.28
C MET A 61 -4.27 -5.26 11.01
N PRO A 62 -3.39 -5.65 10.07
CA PRO A 62 -3.02 -4.82 8.95
C PRO A 62 -4.20 -4.63 8.00
N ARG A 63 -4.15 -3.57 7.18
CA ARG A 63 -5.20 -3.27 6.20
C ARG A 63 -5.05 -4.13 4.95
N THR A 64 -5.38 -5.41 5.09
CA THR A 64 -5.25 -6.43 4.04
C THR A 64 -6.59 -6.95 3.54
N THR A 65 -7.70 -6.44 4.07
CA THR A 65 -9.05 -6.82 3.66
C THR A 65 -9.60 -5.72 2.78
N PHE A 66 -10.21 -6.05 1.65
CA PHE A 66 -10.79 -5.05 0.75
C PHE A 66 -12.30 -5.24 0.64
N GLY A 67 -13.05 -4.16 0.81
CA GLY A 67 -14.51 -4.17 0.70
C GLY A 67 -15.07 -2.75 0.68
N LEU A 68 -16.22 -2.55 0.03
CA LEU A 68 -16.88 -1.23 -0.07
C LEU A 68 -15.93 -0.12 -0.58
N LEU A 69 -15.07 -0.45 -1.55
CA LEU A 69 -14.03 0.44 -2.10
C LEU A 69 -13.09 1.02 -1.02
N HIS A 70 -12.72 0.18 -0.04
CA HIS A 70 -11.87 0.58 1.06
C HIS A 70 -10.98 -0.57 1.57
N ALA A 71 -9.72 -0.25 1.90
CA ALA A 71 -8.86 -1.17 2.63
C ALA A 71 -9.19 -1.15 4.13
N MET A 72 -9.61 -2.29 4.64
CA MET A 72 -10.09 -2.52 6.00
C MET A 72 -9.06 -3.31 6.80
N ARG A 73 -9.04 -3.10 8.12
CA ARG A 73 -8.20 -3.90 9.02
C ARG A 73 -8.66 -5.35 9.02
N SER A 74 -7.71 -6.27 9.00
CA SER A 74 -7.99 -7.66 9.29
C SER A 74 -8.37 -7.81 10.78
N HIS A 75 -9.43 -8.57 11.06
CA HIS A 75 -9.77 -9.00 12.43
C HIS A 75 -9.07 -10.28 12.85
N GLN A 76 -8.27 -10.87 11.97
CA GLN A 76 -7.35 -11.93 12.35
C GLN A 76 -6.11 -11.28 12.96
N VAL A 77 -5.99 -11.39 14.28
CA VAL A 77 -4.80 -10.94 15.01
C VAL A 77 -3.67 -11.94 14.75
N SER A 78 -2.66 -11.54 13.98
CA SER A 78 -1.51 -12.38 13.64
C SER A 78 -0.19 -11.62 13.77
N SER A 79 0.93 -12.32 13.80
CA SER A 79 2.25 -11.69 13.69
C SER A 79 2.59 -11.46 12.21
N PRO A 80 3.24 -10.35 11.84
CA PRO A 80 3.72 -10.14 10.48
C PRO A 80 4.62 -11.29 10.01
N THR A 81 4.41 -11.73 8.78
CA THR A 81 5.20 -12.78 8.12
C THR A 81 5.23 -12.55 6.62
N VAL A 82 6.33 -12.94 5.98
CA VAL A 82 6.46 -12.96 4.52
C VAL A 82 5.84 -14.22 3.91
N GLN A 83 5.71 -15.30 4.69
CA GLN A 83 5.22 -16.59 4.20
C GLN A 83 3.81 -16.49 3.60
N GLU A 84 2.91 -15.72 4.21
CA GLU A 84 1.54 -15.51 3.70
C GLU A 84 1.53 -14.74 2.37
N SER A 85 2.45 -13.78 2.18
CA SER A 85 2.59 -13.06 0.92
C SER A 85 3.00 -13.98 -0.23
N ILE A 86 3.89 -14.94 0.04
CA ILE A 86 4.35 -15.92 -0.96
C ILE A 86 3.26 -16.96 -1.24
N ALA A 87 2.65 -17.51 -0.19
CA ALA A 87 1.72 -18.62 -0.32
C ALA A 87 0.36 -18.20 -0.89
N TYR A 88 -0.10 -16.99 -0.55
CA TYR A 88 -1.48 -16.57 -0.80
C TYR A 88 -1.60 -15.18 -1.46
N GLY A 89 -0.48 -14.52 -1.78
CA GLY A 89 -0.51 -13.17 -2.34
C GLY A 89 -0.98 -12.08 -1.36
N ARG A 90 -1.20 -12.39 -0.08
CA ARG A 90 -1.68 -11.38 0.88
C ARG A 90 -0.55 -10.38 1.22
N PRO A 91 -0.75 -9.06 1.09
CA PRO A 91 0.25 -8.09 1.52
C PRO A 91 0.58 -8.26 3.01
N ASN A 92 1.85 -8.28 3.37
CA ASN A 92 2.26 -8.25 4.77
C ASN A 92 2.22 -6.82 5.32
N ALA A 93 2.15 -6.69 6.64
CA ALA A 93 2.03 -5.39 7.30
C ALA A 93 3.17 -4.41 7.00
N CYS A 94 4.41 -4.92 6.84
CA CYS A 94 5.59 -4.07 6.62
C CYS A 94 5.52 -3.39 5.24
N ASN A 95 5.23 -4.16 4.19
CA ASN A 95 5.16 -3.65 2.82
C ASN A 95 3.86 -2.88 2.49
N LEU A 96 3.00 -2.62 3.47
CA LEU A 96 1.91 -1.62 3.36
C LEU A 96 2.37 -0.19 3.69
N CYS A 97 3.47 -0.04 4.42
CA CYS A 97 4.12 1.25 4.70
C CYS A 97 5.43 1.38 3.91
N HIS A 98 6.28 0.35 3.97
CA HIS A 98 7.55 0.26 3.25
C HIS A 98 7.32 -0.22 1.82
N LEU A 99 6.59 0.60 1.05
CA LEU A 99 6.15 0.28 -0.31
C LEU A 99 7.32 0.11 -1.28
N ASN A 100 8.47 0.72 -0.99
CA ASN A 100 9.69 0.66 -1.79
C ASN A 100 10.64 -0.49 -1.38
N GLU A 101 10.26 -1.34 -0.42
CA GLU A 101 11.09 -2.45 0.05
C GLU A 101 10.64 -3.80 -0.54
N THR A 102 11.58 -4.73 -0.65
CA THR A 102 11.34 -6.09 -1.19
C THR A 102 10.79 -7.03 -0.12
N LEU A 103 10.31 -8.23 -0.52
CA LEU A 103 9.96 -9.27 0.45
C LEU A 103 11.20 -9.82 1.16
N ALA A 104 12.35 -9.85 0.49
CA ALA A 104 13.62 -10.21 1.12
C ALA A 104 14.01 -9.25 2.25
N TRP A 105 13.85 -7.94 2.04
CA TRP A 105 14.08 -6.95 3.09
C TRP A 105 13.20 -7.23 4.32
N THR A 106 11.91 -7.47 4.11
CA THR A 106 10.98 -7.78 5.20
C THR A 106 11.38 -9.08 5.91
N ALA A 107 11.70 -10.15 5.16
CA ALA A 107 12.06 -11.44 5.73
C ALA A 107 13.35 -11.37 6.56
N GLN A 108 14.35 -10.62 6.10
CA GLN A 108 15.61 -10.43 6.80
C GLN A 108 15.42 -9.66 8.12
N ASN A 109 14.63 -8.59 8.13
CA ASN A 109 14.33 -7.84 9.35
C ASN A 109 13.54 -8.69 10.36
N LEU A 110 12.52 -9.42 9.89
CA LEU A 110 11.75 -10.32 10.77
C LEU A 110 12.60 -11.45 11.34
N HIS A 111 13.54 -11.98 10.56
CA HIS A 111 14.51 -12.96 11.04
C HIS A 111 15.46 -12.36 12.09
N ALA A 112 16.06 -11.20 11.81
CA ALA A 112 16.98 -10.54 12.71
C ALA A 112 16.34 -10.16 14.05
N TRP A 113 15.08 -9.71 14.04
CA TRP A 113 14.39 -9.22 15.23
C TRP A 113 13.72 -10.32 16.05
N TYR A 114 13.14 -11.32 15.38
CA TYR A 114 12.27 -12.32 16.03
C TYR A 114 12.66 -13.77 15.73
N ASN A 115 13.77 -14.00 15.04
CA ASN A 115 14.24 -15.31 14.63
C ASN A 115 13.21 -16.10 13.80
N GLN A 116 12.37 -15.40 13.01
CA GLN A 116 11.45 -16.05 12.08
C GLN A 116 12.23 -16.76 10.96
N PRO A 117 11.73 -17.90 10.43
CA PRO A 117 12.35 -18.53 9.27
C PRO A 117 12.26 -17.62 8.05
N VAL A 118 13.36 -17.50 7.30
CA VAL A 118 13.38 -16.84 6.00
C VAL A 118 12.83 -17.83 4.97
N PRO A 119 11.70 -17.55 4.30
CA PRO A 119 11.14 -18.45 3.31
C PRO A 119 11.97 -18.48 2.03
N GLU A 120 11.71 -19.45 1.17
CA GLU A 120 12.22 -19.48 -0.21
C GLU A 120 11.69 -18.28 -0.99
N LEU A 121 12.58 -17.43 -1.50
CA LEU A 121 12.24 -16.19 -2.21
C LEU A 121 12.68 -16.26 -3.67
N SER A 122 11.78 -15.89 -4.59
CA SER A 122 12.09 -15.74 -6.01
C SER A 122 13.08 -14.59 -6.26
N GLN A 123 13.61 -14.49 -7.48
CA GLN A 123 14.48 -13.37 -7.84
C GLN A 123 13.76 -12.01 -7.73
N ASP A 124 12.50 -11.94 -8.17
CA ASP A 124 11.70 -10.72 -8.06
C ASP A 124 11.49 -10.34 -6.58
N ASP A 125 11.21 -11.30 -5.71
CA ASP A 125 11.01 -11.06 -4.27
C ASP A 125 12.24 -10.52 -3.56
N ARG A 126 13.42 -10.73 -4.14
CA ARG A 126 14.70 -10.23 -3.65
C ARG A 126 15.07 -8.86 -4.21
N THR A 127 14.57 -8.49 -5.39
CA THR A 127 15.11 -7.37 -6.17
C THR A 127 14.09 -6.30 -6.53
N ILE A 128 12.79 -6.61 -6.46
CA ILE A 128 11.70 -5.69 -6.82
C ILE A 128 10.83 -5.48 -5.58
N ALA A 129 10.50 -4.22 -5.32
CA ALA A 129 9.66 -3.84 -4.21
C ALA A 129 8.33 -4.60 -4.26
N ALA A 130 7.86 -5.09 -3.12
CA ALA A 130 6.67 -5.93 -3.05
C ALA A 130 5.43 -5.19 -3.59
N ALA A 131 5.32 -3.89 -3.33
CA ALA A 131 4.24 -3.06 -3.86
C ALA A 131 4.26 -2.95 -5.39
N VAL A 132 5.45 -2.86 -6.01
CA VAL A 132 5.62 -2.82 -7.47
C VAL A 132 5.16 -4.13 -8.10
N GLN A 133 5.55 -5.26 -7.51
CA GLN A 133 5.07 -6.57 -7.95
C GLN A 133 3.54 -6.65 -7.85
N MET A 134 2.97 -6.32 -6.69
CA MET A 134 1.53 -6.42 -6.45
C MET A 134 0.70 -5.48 -7.33
N ILE A 135 1.13 -4.24 -7.58
CA ILE A 135 0.37 -3.30 -8.42
C ILE A 135 0.46 -3.62 -9.92
N LEU A 136 1.56 -4.25 -10.37
CA LEU A 136 1.75 -4.59 -11.79
C LEU A 136 1.24 -5.98 -12.17
N LYS A 137 1.63 -7.02 -11.40
CA LYS A 137 1.29 -8.42 -11.70
C LYS A 137 0.22 -9.03 -10.78
N GLY A 138 -0.05 -8.42 -9.63
CA GLY A 138 -0.99 -8.98 -8.66
C GLY A 138 -2.44 -9.01 -9.15
N ASP A 139 -3.29 -9.76 -8.45
CA ASP A 139 -4.74 -9.80 -8.65
C ASP A 139 -5.40 -8.44 -8.35
N ALA A 140 -6.68 -8.29 -8.71
CA ALA A 140 -7.37 -7.01 -8.53
C ALA A 140 -7.45 -6.53 -7.08
N GLY A 141 -7.53 -7.46 -6.11
CA GLY A 141 -7.53 -7.13 -4.68
C GLY A 141 -6.17 -6.63 -4.22
N GLN A 142 -5.08 -7.28 -4.63
CA GLN A 142 -3.71 -6.82 -4.37
C GLN A 142 -3.49 -5.43 -4.97
N ARG A 143 -3.89 -5.22 -6.24
CA ARG A 143 -3.76 -3.92 -6.90
C ARG A 143 -4.55 -2.82 -6.20
N ALA A 144 -5.77 -3.11 -5.76
CA ALA A 144 -6.60 -2.15 -5.01
C ALA A 144 -5.99 -1.81 -3.64
N LEU A 145 -5.54 -2.82 -2.89
CA LEU A 145 -4.89 -2.62 -1.58
C LEU A 145 -3.61 -1.80 -1.68
N ILE A 146 -2.77 -2.05 -2.68
CA ILE A 146 -1.54 -1.28 -2.88
C ILE A 146 -1.84 0.12 -3.40
N ALA A 147 -2.76 0.28 -4.37
CA ALA A 147 -3.19 1.60 -4.83
C ALA A 147 -3.75 2.43 -3.65
N TRP A 148 -4.54 1.83 -2.77
CA TRP A 148 -4.99 2.46 -1.54
C TRP A 148 -3.81 2.79 -0.61
N GLY A 149 -2.89 1.85 -0.40
CA GLY A 149 -1.71 2.01 0.47
C GLY A 149 -0.78 3.15 0.04
N MET A 150 -0.63 3.37 -1.28
CA MET A 150 0.13 4.50 -1.84
C MET A 150 -0.48 5.87 -1.47
N GLY A 151 -1.75 5.93 -1.08
CA GLY A 151 -2.40 7.14 -0.55
C GLY A 151 -2.27 7.30 0.97
N TRP A 152 -1.70 6.33 1.67
CA TRP A 152 -1.56 6.38 3.12
C TRP A 152 -0.41 7.30 3.52
N GLU A 153 -0.71 8.35 4.30
CA GLU A 153 0.26 9.37 4.71
C GLU A 153 1.53 8.77 5.33
N SER A 154 1.40 7.82 6.26
CA SER A 154 2.57 7.14 6.86
C SER A 154 3.40 6.37 5.84
N ALA A 155 2.75 5.69 4.88
CA ALA A 155 3.45 4.99 3.80
C ALA A 155 4.19 5.95 2.88
N GLN A 156 3.58 7.07 2.50
CA GLN A 156 4.22 8.10 1.68
C GLN A 156 5.43 8.74 2.37
N LYS A 157 5.33 9.00 3.68
CA LYS A 157 6.44 9.58 4.46
C LYS A 157 7.66 8.67 4.48
N ILE A 158 7.46 7.36 4.63
CA ILE A 158 8.57 6.40 4.75
C ILE A 158 9.11 5.92 3.39
N ALA A 159 8.23 5.71 2.41
CA ALA A 159 8.61 5.18 1.10
C ALA A 159 9.03 6.28 0.10
N GLY A 160 8.73 7.54 0.38
CA GLY A 160 8.86 8.64 -0.56
C GLY A 160 7.69 8.71 -1.56
N ARG A 161 7.46 9.88 -2.15
CA ARG A 161 6.29 10.16 -3.01
C ARG A 161 6.59 10.09 -4.50
N ASP A 162 7.81 10.41 -4.92
CA ASP A 162 8.11 10.71 -6.33
C ASP A 162 7.88 9.53 -7.27
N TRP A 163 8.15 8.31 -6.80
CA TRP A 163 7.95 7.08 -7.57
C TRP A 163 6.51 6.59 -7.55
N LEU A 164 5.63 7.13 -6.70
CA LEU A 164 4.22 6.70 -6.61
C LEU A 164 3.38 7.22 -7.78
N TYR A 165 3.72 8.39 -8.34
CA TYR A 165 2.93 9.02 -9.39
C TYR A 165 2.76 8.13 -10.64
N PRO A 166 3.83 7.56 -11.26
CA PRO A 166 3.67 6.70 -12.42
C PRO A 166 2.72 5.52 -12.16
N TYR A 167 2.83 4.88 -10.99
CA TYR A 167 2.01 3.73 -10.65
C TYR A 167 0.53 4.09 -10.43
N LEU A 168 0.25 5.18 -9.72
CA LEU A 168 -1.12 5.65 -9.51
C LEU A 168 -1.77 6.13 -10.80
N ILE A 169 -1.02 6.84 -11.66
CA ILE A 169 -1.50 7.28 -12.97
C ILE A 169 -1.79 6.06 -13.87
N TYR A 170 -0.91 5.05 -13.85
CA TYR A 170 -1.14 3.80 -14.56
C TYR A 170 -2.40 3.05 -14.05
N GLY A 171 -2.64 3.09 -12.73
CA GLY A 171 -3.83 2.51 -12.10
C GLY A 171 -5.15 3.14 -12.56
N LEU A 172 -5.15 4.36 -13.11
CA LEU A 172 -6.34 5.02 -13.66
C LEU A 172 -6.93 4.28 -14.87
N THR A 173 -6.16 3.40 -15.51
CA THR A 173 -6.61 2.58 -16.64
C THR A 173 -6.72 1.09 -16.30
N ASP A 174 -6.78 0.73 -15.02
CA ASP A 174 -6.93 -0.67 -14.62
C ASP A 174 -8.27 -1.25 -15.11
N SER A 175 -8.32 -2.56 -15.37
CA SER A 175 -9.53 -3.28 -15.79
C SER A 175 -10.65 -3.19 -14.73
N TYR A 176 -10.29 -3.07 -13.45
CA TYR A 176 -11.24 -3.00 -12.34
C TYR A 176 -11.51 -1.56 -11.89
N ALA A 177 -12.79 -1.17 -11.87
CA ALA A 177 -13.23 0.14 -11.38
C ALA A 177 -12.77 0.43 -9.94
N ALA A 178 -12.70 -0.59 -9.08
CA ALA A 178 -12.21 -0.46 -7.72
C ALA A 178 -10.73 -0.01 -7.66
N VAL A 179 -9.88 -0.62 -8.49
CA VAL A 179 -8.46 -0.23 -8.58
C VAL A 179 -8.32 1.19 -9.11
N ARG A 180 -9.11 1.56 -10.14
CA ARG A 180 -9.13 2.93 -10.68
C ARG A 180 -9.57 3.96 -9.64
N PHE A 181 -10.57 3.62 -8.82
CA PHE A 181 -11.04 4.46 -7.73
C PHE A 181 -9.94 4.71 -6.70
N ASP A 182 -9.31 3.65 -6.18
CA ASP A 182 -8.25 3.80 -5.17
C ASP A 182 -7.02 4.51 -5.75
N ALA A 183 -6.65 4.21 -6.99
CA ALA A 183 -5.55 4.89 -7.68
C ALA A 183 -5.81 6.40 -7.78
N TRP A 184 -7.02 6.80 -8.21
CA TRP A 184 -7.40 8.21 -8.26
C TRP A 184 -7.43 8.87 -6.88
N LYS A 185 -8.06 8.22 -5.89
CA LYS A 185 -8.16 8.79 -4.54
C LYS A 185 -6.80 8.93 -3.87
N SER A 186 -5.88 7.99 -4.09
CA SER A 186 -4.50 8.08 -3.61
C SER A 186 -3.71 9.13 -4.37
N LEU A 187 -3.91 9.27 -5.70
CA LEU A 187 -3.28 10.33 -6.48
C LEU A 187 -3.66 11.72 -5.96
N GLN A 188 -4.91 11.93 -5.54
CA GLN A 188 -5.35 13.19 -4.91
C GLN A 188 -4.64 13.54 -3.60
N THR A 189 -4.00 12.58 -2.94
CA THR A 189 -3.20 12.84 -1.73
C THR A 189 -1.79 13.33 -2.03
N LEU A 190 -1.35 13.22 -3.29
CA LEU A 190 -0.02 13.65 -3.70
C LEU A 190 -0.01 15.14 -4.12
N PRO A 191 1.09 15.87 -3.86
CA PRO A 191 1.25 17.25 -4.30
C PRO A 191 0.91 17.45 -5.78
N GLY A 192 0.13 18.49 -6.08
CA GLY A 192 -0.28 18.86 -7.44
C GLY A 192 -1.54 18.16 -7.97
N PHE A 193 -2.14 17.21 -7.25
CA PHE A 193 -3.25 16.39 -7.74
C PHE A 193 -4.55 16.43 -6.90
N SER A 194 -4.63 17.24 -5.85
CA SER A 194 -5.80 17.34 -4.95
C SER A 194 -7.14 17.41 -5.68
N ASP A 195 -7.19 18.20 -6.76
CA ASP A 195 -8.41 18.51 -7.51
C ASP A 195 -8.43 17.86 -8.89
N PHE A 196 -7.63 16.80 -9.11
CA PHE A 196 -7.57 16.13 -10.41
C PHE A 196 -8.92 15.46 -10.75
N PRO A 197 -9.62 15.89 -11.81
CA PRO A 197 -10.94 15.37 -12.15
C PRO A 197 -10.82 14.00 -12.82
N PHE A 198 -11.60 13.03 -12.33
CA PHE A 198 -11.61 11.68 -12.86
C PHE A 198 -12.92 10.96 -12.56
N THR A 199 -13.44 10.23 -13.54
CA THR A 199 -14.61 9.36 -13.40
C THR A 199 -14.15 7.91 -13.55
N PHE A 200 -14.02 7.20 -12.44
CA PHE A 200 -13.47 5.84 -12.41
C PHE A 200 -14.36 4.78 -13.10
N THR A 201 -15.59 5.13 -13.48
CA THR A 201 -16.52 4.26 -14.23
C THR A 201 -16.69 4.70 -15.69
N ALA A 202 -15.88 5.65 -16.18
CA ALA A 202 -15.94 6.10 -17.56
C ALA A 202 -15.48 5.02 -18.56
N ALA A 203 -15.77 5.24 -19.84
CA ALA A 203 -15.31 4.38 -20.93
C ALA A 203 -13.79 4.46 -21.14
N ASP A 204 -13.21 3.41 -21.72
CA ASP A 204 -11.75 3.22 -21.86
C ASP A 204 -11.04 4.40 -22.53
N ASP A 205 -11.64 5.03 -23.54
CA ASP A 205 -11.07 6.21 -24.19
C ASP A 205 -10.93 7.39 -23.23
N SER A 206 -11.99 7.69 -22.46
CA SER A 206 -11.96 8.72 -21.43
C SER A 206 -10.95 8.42 -20.33
N LEU A 207 -10.80 7.14 -19.95
CA LEU A 207 -9.80 6.72 -18.96
C LEU A 207 -8.37 6.95 -19.48
N ARG A 208 -8.08 6.56 -20.72
CA ARG A 208 -6.77 6.75 -21.37
C ARG A 208 -6.42 8.22 -21.53
N GLU A 209 -7.38 9.05 -21.94
CA GLU A 209 -7.17 10.50 -22.02
C GLU A 209 -6.89 11.10 -20.64
N ALA A 210 -7.61 10.69 -19.60
CA ALA A 210 -7.37 11.16 -18.24
C ALA A 210 -5.98 10.76 -17.73
N ALA A 211 -5.56 9.51 -17.93
CA ALA A 211 -4.22 9.06 -17.57
C ALA A 211 -3.12 9.82 -18.34
N THR A 212 -3.34 10.11 -19.62
CA THR A 212 -2.42 10.94 -20.43
C THR A 212 -2.29 12.34 -19.85
N ARG A 213 -3.41 13.02 -19.57
CA ARG A 213 -3.40 14.35 -18.94
C ARG A 213 -2.72 14.34 -17.57
N ALA A 214 -2.96 13.30 -16.76
CA ALA A 214 -2.32 13.13 -15.46
C ALA A 214 -0.80 12.99 -15.62
N TYR A 215 -0.35 12.16 -16.56
CA TYR A 215 1.07 11.94 -16.83
C TYR A 215 1.76 13.20 -17.34
N GLU A 216 1.15 13.92 -18.29
CA GLU A 216 1.69 15.20 -18.79
C GLU A 216 1.77 16.26 -17.71
N LYS A 217 0.74 16.37 -16.86
CA LYS A 217 0.74 17.27 -15.71
C LYS A 217 1.89 16.93 -14.75
N TRP A 218 2.03 15.67 -14.37
CA TRP A 218 3.10 15.24 -13.49
C TRP A 218 4.47 15.55 -14.10
N LEU A 219 4.70 15.12 -15.34
CA LEU A 219 5.97 15.28 -16.05
C LEU A 219 6.40 16.75 -16.20
N ARG A 220 5.46 17.65 -16.48
CA ARG A 220 5.75 19.07 -16.77
C ARG A 220 5.69 19.99 -15.56
N GLN A 221 4.92 19.65 -14.52
CA GLN A 221 4.59 20.60 -13.45
C GLN A 221 4.95 20.11 -12.05
N VAL A 222 5.06 18.80 -11.83
CA VAL A 222 5.17 18.22 -10.47
C VAL A 222 6.47 17.46 -10.26
N ARG A 223 6.92 16.70 -11.27
CA ARG A 223 8.09 15.82 -11.17
C ARG A 223 9.33 16.64 -10.80
N ASP A 224 9.99 16.25 -9.72
CA ASP A 224 11.34 16.70 -9.42
C ASP A 224 12.33 16.01 -10.37
N VAL A 225 13.03 16.81 -11.18
CA VAL A 225 14.03 16.32 -12.14
C VAL A 225 15.29 15.79 -11.46
N ASN A 226 15.48 16.09 -10.17
CA ASN A 226 16.60 15.60 -9.37
C ASN A 226 16.21 14.42 -8.47
N ALA A 227 14.97 13.92 -8.59
CA ALA A 227 14.52 12.77 -7.82
C ALA A 227 15.40 11.55 -8.11
N VAL A 228 15.89 10.90 -7.05
CA VAL A 228 16.63 9.64 -7.15
C VAL A 228 15.69 8.49 -6.80
N TYR A 229 15.46 7.62 -7.78
CA TYR A 229 14.61 6.46 -7.62
C TYR A 229 15.41 5.24 -7.16
N ARG A 230 14.88 4.51 -6.18
CA ARG A 230 15.49 3.26 -5.73
C ARG A 230 15.33 2.18 -6.81
N PRO A 231 16.37 1.35 -7.09
CA PRO A 231 16.29 0.30 -8.11
C PRO A 231 15.09 -0.64 -7.94
N GLU A 232 14.71 -0.95 -6.70
CA GLU A 232 13.60 -1.83 -6.33
C GLU A 232 12.24 -1.28 -6.79
N THR A 233 12.14 0.04 -6.99
CA THR A 233 10.91 0.69 -7.48
C THR A 233 10.70 0.50 -8.98
N ALA A 234 11.65 -0.07 -9.72
CA ALA A 234 11.58 -0.26 -11.17
C ALA A 234 11.25 1.02 -11.97
N ILE A 235 11.65 2.18 -11.44
CA ILE A 235 11.61 3.47 -12.10
C ILE A 235 13.05 3.84 -12.52
N ASP A 236 13.22 4.33 -13.75
CA ASP A 236 14.49 4.83 -14.27
C ASP A 236 14.76 6.28 -13.84
N SER A 237 15.94 6.81 -14.16
CA SER A 237 16.32 8.19 -13.79
C SER A 237 15.41 9.28 -14.39
N ASP A 238 14.67 8.97 -15.44
CA ASP A 238 13.72 9.90 -16.07
C ASP A 238 12.31 9.81 -15.42
N GLY A 239 12.13 8.96 -14.41
CA GLY A 239 10.84 8.71 -13.81
C GLY A 239 9.95 7.77 -14.63
N ARG A 240 10.48 7.14 -15.68
CA ARG A 240 9.72 6.16 -16.49
C ARG A 240 9.86 4.77 -15.90
N PHE A 241 8.91 3.90 -16.20
CA PHE A 241 9.07 2.49 -15.87
C PHE A 241 10.27 1.89 -16.60
N GLN A 242 11.07 1.11 -15.88
CA GLN A 242 12.06 0.22 -16.49
C GLN A 242 11.33 -0.78 -17.39
N GLN A 243 11.47 -0.61 -18.71
CA GLN A 243 10.58 -1.22 -19.70
C GLN A 243 10.57 -2.75 -19.67
N ASP A 244 11.72 -3.38 -19.40
CA ASP A 244 11.80 -4.84 -19.35
C ASP A 244 11.10 -5.41 -18.12
N VAL A 245 11.29 -4.78 -16.96
CA VAL A 245 10.60 -5.16 -15.71
C VAL A 245 9.10 -4.94 -15.84
N PHE A 246 8.70 -3.76 -16.32
CA PHE A 246 7.29 -3.40 -16.47
C PHE A 246 6.56 -4.34 -17.44
N ARG A 247 7.10 -4.57 -18.63
CA ARG A 247 6.47 -5.45 -19.63
C ARG A 247 6.33 -6.87 -19.10
N ARG A 248 7.39 -7.41 -18.46
CA ARG A 248 7.38 -8.76 -17.87
C ARG A 248 6.33 -8.88 -16.78
N LEU A 249 6.33 -7.99 -15.79
CA LEU A 249 5.36 -8.04 -14.69
C LEU A 249 3.93 -7.84 -15.22
N ARG A 250 3.72 -6.89 -16.13
CA ARG A 250 2.38 -6.64 -16.69
C ARG A 250 1.85 -7.82 -17.50
N SER A 251 2.71 -8.53 -18.24
CA SER A 251 2.31 -9.75 -18.96
C SER A 251 1.92 -10.91 -18.04
N ALA A 252 2.42 -10.91 -16.80
CA ALA A 252 2.11 -11.89 -15.78
C ALA A 252 0.94 -11.46 -14.87
N ARG A 253 0.23 -10.37 -15.22
CA ARG A 253 -0.86 -9.85 -14.39
C ARG A 253 -2.01 -10.84 -14.30
N ASP A 254 -2.46 -11.08 -13.08
CA ASP A 254 -3.72 -11.78 -12.85
C ASP A 254 -4.92 -10.88 -13.23
N GLU A 255 -5.54 -11.24 -14.35
CA GLU A 255 -6.76 -10.62 -14.90
C GLU A 255 -8.00 -11.51 -14.67
N LYS A 256 -7.90 -12.52 -13.80
CA LYS A 256 -9.02 -13.41 -13.49
C LYS A 256 -10.21 -12.58 -13.02
N PRO A 257 -11.37 -12.69 -13.67
CA PRO A 257 -12.59 -12.02 -13.22
C PRO A 257 -12.95 -12.40 -11.78
N ILE A 258 -13.13 -11.41 -10.92
CA ILE A 258 -13.71 -11.61 -9.58
C ILE A 258 -15.22 -11.50 -9.70
N PHE A 259 -15.90 -12.63 -9.56
CA PHE A 259 -17.35 -12.68 -9.45
C PHE A 259 -17.73 -12.84 -7.98
N LEU A 260 -18.36 -11.81 -7.41
CA LEU A 260 -19.04 -11.91 -6.13
C LEU A 260 -20.47 -12.34 -6.44
N ALA A 261 -20.83 -13.57 -6.10
CA ALA A 261 -22.23 -13.97 -6.09
C ALA A 261 -22.89 -13.24 -4.92
N GLU A 262 -23.82 -12.33 -5.23
CA GLU A 262 -24.68 -11.67 -4.24
C GLU A 262 -25.76 -12.63 -3.73
#